data_AF-A0A376KQC8-F1
#
_entry.id   AF-A0A376KQC8-F1
#
_cell.length_a   1.000
_cell.length_b   1.000
_cell.length_c   1.000
_cell.angle_alpha   90.00
_cell.angle_beta   90.00
_cell.angle_gamma   90.00
#
_symmetry.space_group_name_H-M   'P 1'
#
loop_
_entity.id
_entity.type
_entity.pdbx_description
1 polymer ?
#
loop_
_entity_poly.entity_id
_entity_poly.type
_entity_poly.pdbx_seq_one_letter_code
_entity_poly.pdbx_strand_id
1 'polypeptide(L)'
;MKLSRISAINWNKISDDKDLEVWNRLTSNFWLPEKVPLSNDIPAWQTLTVVEQQLTMRVFYWPDAARHAAKCYRRAFADARCTHAS
;
A
#
# COMPACT_ATOMS: atom_id res chain seq x y z
N MET A 1 27.19 -30.85 -12.03
CA MET A 1 26.56 -29.52 -11.80
C MET A 1 27.65 -28.47 -11.92
N LYS A 2 27.62 -27.62 -12.95
CA LYS A 2 28.65 -26.58 -13.19
C LYS A 2 28.34 -25.41 -12.26
N LEU A 3 29.23 -25.11 -11.31
CA LEU A 3 29.12 -23.90 -10.49
C LEU A 3 29.32 -22.68 -11.40
N SER A 4 28.27 -21.87 -11.59
CA SER A 4 28.41 -20.56 -12.22
C SER A 4 29.12 -19.63 -11.23
N ARG A 5 30.18 -18.97 -11.68
CA ARG A 5 30.83 -17.94 -10.87
C ARG A 5 29.94 -16.71 -10.87
N ILE A 6 29.57 -16.26 -9.67
CA ILE A 6 28.90 -14.98 -9.47
C ILE A 6 29.98 -13.91 -9.44
N SER A 7 29.83 -12.89 -10.28
CA SER A 7 30.71 -11.73 -10.31
C SER A 7 30.17 -10.65 -9.38
N ALA A 8 31.07 -9.95 -8.67
CA ALA A 8 30.69 -8.78 -7.88
C ALA A 8 30.26 -7.62 -8.81
N ILE A 9 29.30 -6.82 -8.34
CA ILE A 9 28.81 -5.64 -9.05
C ILE A 9 29.85 -4.53 -8.95
N ASN A 10 30.11 -3.82 -10.04
CA ASN A 10 31.01 -2.66 -10.08
C ASN A 10 30.26 -1.41 -10.59
N TRP A 11 29.88 -0.53 -9.67
CA TRP A 11 29.20 0.73 -9.98
C TRP A 11 30.08 1.78 -10.66
N ASN A 12 31.40 1.55 -10.75
CA ASN A 12 32.31 2.40 -11.51
C ASN A 12 32.42 1.98 -12.99
N LYS A 13 31.82 0.85 -13.37
CA LYS A 13 31.81 0.35 -14.75
C LYS A 13 30.39 -0.08 -15.13
N ILE A 14 29.59 0.91 -15.50
CA ILE A 14 28.19 0.73 -15.88
C ILE A 14 28.12 0.50 -17.39
N SER A 15 27.23 -0.41 -17.82
CA SER A 15 27.08 -0.77 -19.23
C SER A 15 25.99 0.07 -19.93
N ASP A 16 24.97 0.52 -19.17
CA ASP A 16 23.92 1.44 -19.62
C ASP A 16 23.79 2.59 -18.61
N ASP A 17 24.02 3.82 -19.05
CA ASP A 17 23.94 5.01 -18.21
C ASP A 17 22.54 5.22 -17.60
N LYS A 18 21.49 4.64 -18.19
CA LYS A 18 20.12 4.69 -17.65
C LYS A 18 19.95 3.92 -16.34
N ASP A 19 20.74 2.88 -16.10
CA ASP A 19 20.67 2.12 -14.85
C ASP A 19 21.02 3.00 -13.65
N LEU A 20 22.06 3.83 -13.78
CA LEU A 20 22.48 4.75 -12.73
C LEU A 20 21.48 5.89 -12.52
N GLU A 21 20.97 6.46 -13.62
CA GLU A 21 19.97 7.52 -13.57
C GLU A 21 18.70 7.06 -12.83
N VAL A 22 18.19 5.88 -13.20
CA VAL A 22 16.97 5.32 -12.59
C VAL A 22 17.23 4.94 -11.13
N TRP A 23 18.38 4.33 -10.81
CA TRP A 23 18.76 4.02 -9.44
C TRP A 23 18.74 5.28 -8.56
N ASN A 24 19.46 6.32 -8.97
CA ASN A 24 19.53 7.59 -8.23
C ASN A 24 18.15 8.24 -8.08
N ARG A 25 17.31 8.18 -9.12
CA ARG A 25 15.95 8.72 -9.05
C ARG A 25 15.08 7.94 -8.06
N LEU A 26 15.17 6.62 -8.03
CA LEU A 26 14.37 5.79 -7.11
C LEU A 26 14.83 5.95 -5.66
N THR A 27 16.14 5.97 -5.41
CA THR A 27 16.67 6.14 -4.05
C THR A 27 16.40 7.53 -3.50
N SER A 28 16.41 8.57 -4.35
CA SER A 28 16.13 9.95 -3.92
C SER A 28 14.64 10.19 -3.65
N ASN A 29 13.74 9.51 -4.37
CA ASN A 29 12.29 9.64 -4.19
C ASN A 29 11.73 8.63 -3.17
N PHE A 30 12.57 7.98 -2.37
CA PHE A 30 12.10 7.08 -1.34
C PHE A 30 11.32 7.86 -0.28
N TRP A 31 10.06 7.49 -0.06
CA TRP A 31 9.20 8.09 0.95
C TRP A 31 8.55 7.03 1.82
N LEU A 32 8.31 7.42 3.07
CA LEU A 32 7.65 6.60 4.07
C LEU A 32 6.21 7.11 4.27
N PRO A 33 5.23 6.21 4.46
CA PRO A 33 3.84 6.60 4.62
C PRO A 33 3.60 7.51 5.83
N GLU A 34 4.43 7.41 6.88
CA GLU A 34 4.35 8.24 8.08
C GLU A 34 4.69 9.73 7.82
N LYS A 35 5.27 10.05 6.66
CA LYS A 35 5.55 11.44 6.25
C LYS A 35 4.31 12.15 5.69
N VAL A 36 3.24 11.43 5.37
CA VAL A 36 1.98 12.00 4.87
C VAL A 36 0.97 12.06 6.02
N PRO A 37 0.50 13.26 6.44
CA PRO A 37 -0.42 13.39 7.57
C PRO A 37 -1.86 13.03 7.17
N LEU A 38 -2.14 11.73 7.02
CA LEU A 38 -3.46 11.19 6.62
C LEU A 38 -4.60 11.56 7.58
N SER A 39 -4.29 11.90 8.84
CA SER A 39 -5.29 12.35 9.82
C SER A 39 -6.06 13.60 9.36
N ASN A 40 -5.46 14.42 8.50
CA ASN A 40 -6.11 15.62 7.96
C ASN A 40 -7.29 15.30 7.03
N ASP A 41 -7.35 14.08 6.48
CA ASP A 41 -8.40 13.66 5.55
C ASP A 41 -9.63 13.07 6.26
N ILE A 42 -9.62 12.91 7.60
CA ILE A 42 -10.74 12.35 8.37
C ILE A 42 -12.04 13.16 8.17
N PRO A 43 -12.05 14.51 8.24
CA PRO A 43 -13.27 15.28 8.02
C PRO A 43 -13.80 15.12 6.60
N ALA A 44 -12.92 15.08 5.60
CA ALA A 44 -13.29 14.86 4.20
C ALA A 44 -13.81 13.44 3.97
N TRP A 45 -13.29 12.44 4.67
CA TRP A 45 -13.81 11.06 4.62
C TRP A 45 -15.24 10.97 5.17
N GLN A 46 -15.53 11.71 6.25
CA GLN A 46 -16.85 11.72 6.89
C GLN A 46 -17.96 12.37 6.04
N THR A 47 -17.62 13.23 5.08
CA THR A 47 -18.60 13.86 4.18
C THR A 47 -19.01 12.99 3.00
N LEU A 48 -18.27 11.90 2.73
CA LEU A 48 -18.59 10.96 1.66
C LEU A 48 -19.84 10.13 1.97
N THR A 49 -20.62 9.82 0.94
CA THR A 49 -21.74 8.88 1.06
C THR A 49 -21.24 7.45 1.32
N VAL A 50 -22.11 6.60 1.87
CA VAL A 50 -21.79 5.18 2.12
C VAL A 50 -21.32 4.45 0.85
N VAL A 51 -21.88 4.81 -0.31
CA VAL A 51 -21.51 4.21 -1.61
C VAL A 51 -20.10 4.66 -2.03
N GLU A 52 -19.76 5.93 -1.85
CA GLU A 52 -18.43 6.49 -2.17
C GLU A 52 -17.34 5.94 -1.26
N GLN A 53 -17.61 5.78 0.03
CA GLN A 53 -16.68 5.13 0.97
C GLN A 53 -16.44 3.67 0.58
N GLN A 54 -17.50 2.92 0.25
CA GLN A 54 -17.39 1.53 -0.19
C GLN A 54 -16.66 1.37 -1.53
N LEU A 55 -16.84 2.32 -2.46
CA LEU A 55 -16.11 2.33 -3.72
C LEU A 55 -14.62 2.61 -3.47
N THR A 56 -14.31 3.65 -2.70
CA THR A 56 -12.94 4.05 -2.37
C THR A 56 -12.18 2.92 -1.67
N MET A 57 -12.81 2.27 -0.69
CA MET A 57 -12.24 1.10 -0.03
C MET A 57 -12.02 -0.06 -1.01
N ARG A 58 -12.96 -0.33 -1.92
CA ARG A 58 -12.75 -1.37 -2.94
C ARG A 58 -11.58 -0.99 -3.83
N VAL A 59 -11.51 0.22 -4.39
CA VAL A 59 -10.40 0.60 -5.28
C VAL A 59 -9.04 0.44 -4.59
N PHE A 60 -8.90 0.88 -3.34
CA PHE A 60 -7.61 0.84 -2.64
C PHE A 60 -7.26 -0.52 -2.03
N TYR A 61 -8.24 -1.29 -1.56
CA TYR A 61 -7.98 -2.55 -0.84
C TYR A 61 -8.25 -3.81 -1.69
N TRP A 62 -9.14 -3.73 -2.67
CA TRP A 62 -9.51 -4.87 -3.53
C TRP A 62 -8.34 -5.49 -4.31
N PRO A 63 -7.31 -4.75 -4.78
CA PRO A 63 -6.17 -5.38 -5.46
C PRO A 63 -5.41 -6.38 -4.57
N ASP A 64 -5.37 -6.17 -3.25
CA ASP A 64 -4.67 -7.05 -2.29
C ASP A 64 -5.61 -7.97 -1.48
N ALA A 65 -6.91 -7.66 -1.45
CA ALA A 65 -7.93 -8.37 -0.68
C ALA A 65 -8.45 -9.66 -1.32
N ALA A 66 -8.02 -10.00 -2.54
CA ALA A 66 -8.38 -11.26 -3.20
C ALA A 66 -7.95 -12.53 -2.41
N ARG A 67 -7.20 -12.40 -1.30
CA ARG A 67 -6.79 -13.55 -0.48
C ARG A 67 -7.46 -13.68 0.90
N HIS A 68 -7.90 -12.63 1.60
CA HIS A 68 -8.25 -12.79 3.04
C HIS A 68 -9.39 -11.91 3.65
N ALA A 69 -10.02 -10.99 2.92
CA ALA A 69 -10.79 -9.91 3.55
C ALA A 69 -12.25 -10.20 3.95
N ALA A 70 -12.87 -11.30 3.50
CA ALA A 70 -14.30 -11.52 3.75
C ALA A 70 -14.65 -11.80 5.24
N LYS A 71 -13.66 -12.11 6.10
CA LYS A 71 -13.89 -12.52 7.50
C LYS A 71 -13.86 -11.38 8.52
N CYS A 72 -13.07 -10.32 8.32
CA CYS A 72 -12.93 -9.26 9.34
C CYS A 72 -14.16 -8.33 9.41
N TYR A 73 -14.83 -8.09 8.28
CA TYR A 73 -15.93 -7.11 8.23
C TYR A 73 -17.26 -7.63 8.81
N ARG A 74 -17.54 -8.95 8.69
CA ARG A 74 -18.76 -9.55 9.28
C ARG A 74 -18.75 -9.50 10.81
N ARG A 75 -17.55 -9.48 11.43
CA ARG A 75 -17.39 -9.43 12.89
C ARG A 75 -17.48 -8.00 13.43
N ALA A 76 -16.88 -7.03 12.75
CA ALA A 76 -16.97 -5.61 13.13
C ALA A 76 -18.41 -5.05 13.08
N PHE A 77 -19.24 -5.50 12.14
CA PHE A 77 -20.65 -5.06 12.05
C PHE A 77 -21.63 -5.86 12.93
N ALA A 78 -21.22 -6.99 13.49
CA ALA A 78 -22.06 -7.75 14.45
C ALA A 78 -21.97 -7.13 15.85
N ASP A 79 -20.79 -6.68 16.28
CA ASP A 79 -20.59 -6.05 17.59
C ASP A 79 -21.23 -4.66 17.67
N ALA A 80 -21.25 -3.89 16.59
CA ALA A 80 -21.88 -2.56 16.55
C ALA A 80 -23.42 -2.57 16.70
N ARG A 81 -24.09 -3.72 16.55
CA ARG A 81 -25.54 -3.86 16.76
C ARG A 81 -25.93 -4.27 18.18
N CYS A 82 -24.97 -4.64 19.04
CA CYS A 82 -25.28 -5.10 20.41
C CYS A 82 -25.21 -4.00 21.47
N THR A 83 -24.75 -2.78 21.15
CA THR A 83 -24.61 -1.68 22.12
C THR A 83 -25.85 -0.77 22.24
N HIS A 84 -26.95 -1.10 21.54
CA HIS A 84 -28.24 -0.38 21.62
C HIS A 84 -29.44 -1.29 21.98
N ALA A 85 -29.18 -2.45 22.58
CA ALA A 85 -30.23 -3.31 23.13
C ALA A 85 -29.96 -3.57 24.62
N SER A 86 -30.22 -2.57 25.45
CA SER A 86 -30.59 -2.68 26.86
C SER A 86 -31.29 -1.40 27.28
#